data_AF-A0AA35QU06-F1
#
_entry.id   AF-A0AA35QU06-F1
#
_cell.length_a   1.000
_cell.length_b   1.000
_cell.length_c   1.000
_cell.angle_alpha   90.00
_cell.angle_beta   90.00
_cell.angle_gamma   90.00
#
_symmetry.space_group_name_H-M   'P 1'
#
loop_
_entity.id
_entity.type
_entity.pdbx_description
1 polymer ?
#
loop_
_entity_poly.entity_id
_entity_poly.type
_entity_poly.pdbx_seq_one_letter_code
_entity_poly.pdbx_strand_id
1 'polypeptide(L)'
;MSMRHILFIPHPENEKQLVRHVKKVLSDVTGEEFEVFMEMLSKLQFLATAEGAQEVMDVIVQQAELSAEFKVEDGESVDRFITCFKQALKFCKRGCEATQFVVYLCQNILPSFTAISEDGRQEVLRLLAESSMFHLPDDTINTCLPPIFSLLLEYVPLPPPEEGEAPSFQYSTVECLLFAFHQLAQKSPGFLTDEANSERLKDFKKRLQYFARKCQAYHSSLQAAVKSSGIEVNDEQAKLRTVAIKITANISSLVRDFFHNPPSYQAKVKLSWGPEKTVVQRKRPSLATAETTPSKRKPSPIRFEDSETGAASNGKNKRADQSLYQPPRDRFSSSLGNNGPPFTGG
;
A
#
# COMPACT_ATOMS: atom_id res chain seq x y z
N MET A 1 5.74 -37.90 -31.13
CA MET A 1 6.64 -36.94 -30.44
C MET A 1 6.25 -35.55 -30.88
N SER A 2 5.72 -34.75 -29.96
CA SER A 2 5.19 -33.41 -30.25
C SER A 2 6.32 -32.40 -30.21
N MET A 3 6.74 -31.88 -31.37
CA MET A 3 7.58 -30.68 -31.45
C MET A 3 6.73 -29.46 -31.04
N ARG A 4 6.64 -29.19 -29.74
CA ARG A 4 6.05 -27.95 -29.22
C ARG A 4 7.16 -27.07 -28.65
N HIS A 5 7.50 -26.05 -29.44
CA HIS A 5 8.15 -24.80 -29.07
C HIS A 5 9.50 -24.90 -28.36
N ILE A 6 10.58 -25.03 -29.16
CA ILE A 6 11.80 -24.30 -28.84
C ILE A 6 11.42 -22.82 -29.03
N LEU A 7 10.97 -22.17 -27.95
CA LEU A 7 10.88 -20.72 -27.92
C LEU A 7 12.26 -20.20 -28.33
N PHE A 8 12.30 -19.29 -29.30
CA PHE A 8 13.47 -18.49 -29.59
C PHE A 8 13.79 -17.71 -28.31
N ILE A 9 14.63 -18.28 -27.44
CA ILE A 9 15.25 -17.55 -26.34
C ILE A 9 16.33 -16.72 -27.03
N PRO A 10 16.15 -15.40 -27.16
CA PRO A 10 17.13 -14.58 -27.85
C PRO A 10 18.47 -14.73 -27.11
N HIS A 11 19.55 -14.90 -27.86
CA HIS A 11 20.89 -14.94 -27.25
C HIS A 11 21.10 -13.66 -26.42
N PRO A 12 21.65 -13.72 -25.19
CA PRO A 12 21.78 -12.54 -24.33
C PRO A 12 22.46 -11.34 -24.99
N GLU A 13 23.45 -11.59 -25.86
CA GLU A 13 24.12 -10.54 -26.62
C GLU A 13 23.19 -9.83 -27.61
N ASN A 14 22.22 -10.54 -28.20
CA ASN A 14 21.24 -9.95 -29.11
C ASN A 14 20.29 -9.02 -28.36
N GLU A 15 19.89 -9.40 -27.14
CA GLU A 15 19.06 -8.53 -26.29
C GLU A 15 19.83 -7.28 -25.85
N LYS A 16 21.11 -7.43 -25.44
CA LYS A 16 21.98 -6.29 -25.13
C LYS A 16 22.16 -5.38 -26.34
N GLN A 17 22.35 -5.93 -27.53
CA GLN A 17 22.45 -5.16 -28.76
C GLN A 17 21.15 -4.43 -29.09
N LEU A 18 20.00 -5.08 -28.91
CA LEU A 18 18.69 -4.45 -29.08
C LEU A 18 18.52 -3.28 -28.11
N VAL A 19 18.83 -3.45 -26.82
CA VAL A 19 18.80 -2.36 -25.84
C VAL A 19 19.69 -1.19 -26.29
N ARG A 20 20.92 -1.46 -26.74
CA ARG A 20 21.82 -0.42 -27.27
C ARG A 20 21.23 0.33 -28.47
N HIS A 21 20.52 -0.35 -29.36
CA HIS A 21 19.86 0.31 -30.50
C HIS A 21 18.64 1.12 -30.06
N VAL A 22 17.79 0.56 -29.21
CA VAL A 22 16.62 1.26 -28.68
C VAL A 22 17.06 2.53 -27.95
N LYS A 23 18.14 2.49 -27.15
CA LYS A 23 18.72 3.66 -26.48
C LYS A 23 19.09 4.79 -27.45
N LYS A 24 19.55 4.47 -28.67
CA LYS A 24 19.86 5.48 -29.69
C LYS A 24 18.62 6.09 -30.32
N VAL A 25 17.53 5.33 -30.38
CA VAL A 25 16.25 5.83 -30.92
C VAL A 25 15.54 6.66 -29.87
N LEU A 26 15.60 6.26 -28.60
CA LEU A 26 14.92 6.91 -27.48
C LEU A 26 15.32 8.38 -27.24
N SER A 27 16.41 8.88 -27.84
CA SER A 27 16.74 10.31 -27.78
C SER A 27 15.83 11.22 -28.62
N ASP A 28 15.06 10.65 -29.56
CA ASP A 28 14.18 11.41 -30.46
C ASP A 28 12.90 10.60 -30.72
N VAL A 29 12.05 10.50 -29.70
CA VAL A 29 10.76 9.79 -29.76
C VAL A 29 9.65 10.63 -29.17
N THR A 30 8.46 10.46 -29.73
CA THR A 30 7.21 10.93 -29.14
C THR A 30 6.86 10.13 -27.87
N GLY A 31 5.92 10.63 -27.07
CA GLY A 31 5.44 9.92 -25.88
C GLY A 31 4.83 8.55 -26.20
N GLU A 32 4.08 8.44 -27.30
CA GLU A 32 3.49 7.17 -27.75
C GLU A 32 4.55 6.15 -28.16
N GLU A 33 5.55 6.59 -28.95
CA GLU A 33 6.67 5.73 -29.36
C GLU A 33 7.50 5.28 -28.15
N PHE A 34 7.71 6.18 -27.19
CA PHE A 34 8.39 5.86 -25.94
C PHE A 34 7.67 4.73 -25.18
N GLU A 35 6.35 4.77 -25.08
CA GLU A 35 5.58 3.71 -24.43
C GLU A 35 5.71 2.36 -25.16
N VAL A 36 5.67 2.37 -26.50
CA VAL A 36 5.86 1.16 -27.33
C VAL A 36 7.25 0.57 -27.12
N PHE A 37 8.29 1.40 -27.13
CA PHE A 37 9.66 0.94 -26.85
C PHE A 37 9.77 0.37 -25.44
N MET A 38 9.19 1.02 -24.43
CA MET A 38 9.21 0.51 -23.05
C MET A 38 8.45 -0.80 -22.90
N GLU A 39 7.31 -0.98 -23.59
CA GLU A 39 6.60 -2.25 -23.61
C GLU A 39 7.44 -3.37 -24.26
N MET A 40 8.07 -3.08 -25.40
CA MET A 40 8.96 -4.03 -26.08
C MET A 40 10.15 -4.42 -25.19
N LEU A 41 10.83 -3.43 -24.61
CA LEU A 41 11.94 -3.62 -23.70
C LEU A 41 11.53 -4.49 -22.49
N SER A 42 10.35 -4.24 -21.91
CA SER A 42 9.89 -4.99 -20.73
C SER A 42 9.81 -6.53 -20.91
N LYS A 43 9.78 -7.01 -22.17
CA LYS A 43 9.70 -8.43 -22.57
C LYS A 43 11.06 -9.12 -22.72
N LEU A 44 12.17 -8.39 -22.68
CA LEU A 44 13.53 -8.94 -22.81
C LEU A 44 14.01 -9.58 -21.49
N GLN A 45 14.70 -10.73 -21.58
CA GLN A 45 15.21 -11.44 -20.39
C GLN A 45 16.34 -10.66 -19.71
N PHE A 46 17.19 -9.97 -20.47
CA PHE A 46 18.26 -9.11 -19.97
C PHE A 46 17.71 -8.01 -19.06
N LEU A 47 16.51 -7.49 -19.36
CA LEU A 47 15.87 -6.46 -18.53
C LEU A 47 15.21 -7.02 -17.25
N ALA A 48 15.23 -8.35 -17.06
CA ALA A 48 14.96 -8.96 -15.77
C ALA A 48 16.18 -8.94 -14.82
N THR A 49 17.38 -8.65 -15.34
CA THR A 49 18.59 -8.47 -14.52
C THR A 49 18.63 -7.06 -13.92
N ALA A 50 19.32 -6.89 -12.80
CA ALA A 50 19.52 -5.57 -12.17
C ALA A 50 20.27 -4.60 -13.09
N GLU A 51 21.29 -5.09 -13.80
CA GLU A 51 22.06 -4.33 -14.79
C GLU A 51 21.16 -3.79 -15.91
N GLY A 52 20.38 -4.67 -16.55
CA GLY A 52 19.47 -4.27 -17.62
C GLY A 52 18.36 -3.33 -17.14
N ALA A 53 17.77 -3.60 -15.97
CA ALA A 53 16.76 -2.74 -15.39
C ALA A 53 17.30 -1.32 -15.11
N GLN A 54 18.52 -1.22 -14.59
CA GLN A 54 19.17 0.06 -14.34
C GLN A 54 19.49 0.80 -15.64
N GLU A 55 19.97 0.11 -16.68
CA GLU A 55 20.23 0.75 -17.97
C GLU A 55 18.99 1.40 -18.59
N VAL A 56 17.81 0.80 -18.40
CA VAL A 56 16.55 1.38 -18.87
C VAL A 56 16.08 2.51 -17.96
N MET A 57 16.26 2.37 -16.64
CA MET A 57 15.97 3.44 -15.68
C MET A 57 16.75 4.71 -16.04
N ASP A 58 18.04 4.60 -16.36
CA ASP A 58 18.87 5.75 -16.73
C ASP A 58 18.34 6.46 -17.98
N VAL A 59 17.80 5.71 -18.95
CA VAL A 59 17.21 6.27 -20.16
C VAL A 59 15.88 6.97 -19.86
N ILE A 60 15.05 6.37 -19.00
CA ILE A 60 13.80 6.99 -18.54
C ILE A 60 14.09 8.31 -17.81
N VAL A 61 15.14 8.36 -16.98
CA VAL A 61 15.59 9.57 -16.28
C VAL A 61 16.07 10.63 -17.27
N GLN A 62 16.85 10.25 -18.30
CA GLN A 62 17.30 11.18 -19.34
C GLN A 62 16.10 11.77 -20.11
N GLN A 63 15.13 10.92 -20.50
CA GLN A 63 13.94 11.36 -21.23
C GLN A 63 13.04 12.29 -20.41
N ALA A 64 13.03 12.10 -19.09
CA ALA A 64 12.25 12.94 -18.18
C ALA A 64 12.84 14.34 -17.98
N GLU A 65 14.12 14.57 -18.36
CA GLU A 65 14.82 15.85 -18.19
C GLU A 65 14.71 16.43 -16.77
N LEU A 66 14.87 15.59 -15.75
CA LEU A 66 14.68 15.95 -14.33
C LEU A 66 15.67 17.01 -13.79
N SER A 67 16.64 17.43 -14.59
CA SER A 67 17.55 18.54 -14.28
C SER A 67 17.07 19.89 -14.83
N ALA A 68 16.05 19.91 -15.69
CA ALA A 68 15.50 21.13 -16.25
C ALA A 68 14.51 21.80 -15.29
N GLU A 69 14.44 23.13 -15.35
CA GLU A 69 13.47 23.91 -14.60
C GLU A 69 12.03 23.53 -15.01
N PHE A 70 11.16 23.33 -14.02
CA PHE A 70 9.76 22.96 -14.27
C PHE A 70 8.97 24.17 -14.77
N LYS A 71 8.45 24.08 -16.01
CA LYS A 71 7.69 25.14 -16.66
C LYS A 71 6.21 24.80 -16.68
N VAL A 72 5.46 25.40 -15.75
CA VAL A 72 4.03 25.08 -15.56
C VAL A 72 3.15 25.46 -16.76
N GLU A 73 3.58 26.45 -17.54
CA GLU A 73 2.88 26.88 -18.76
C GLU A 73 2.97 25.84 -19.89
N ASP A 74 3.93 24.93 -19.80
CA ASP A 74 4.13 23.84 -20.74
C ASP A 74 3.43 22.57 -20.23
N GLY A 75 2.20 22.35 -20.70
CA GLY A 75 1.44 21.14 -20.37
C GLY A 75 2.17 19.85 -20.77
N GLU A 76 3.01 19.90 -21.81
CA GLU A 76 3.79 18.75 -22.27
C GLU A 76 4.83 18.33 -21.23
N SER A 77 5.37 19.28 -20.45
CA SER A 77 6.34 18.99 -19.39
C SER A 77 5.77 18.08 -18.29
N VAL A 78 4.50 18.31 -17.91
CA VAL A 78 3.79 17.49 -16.92
C VAL A 78 3.47 16.12 -17.47
N ASP A 79 2.96 16.04 -18.70
CA ASP A 79 2.60 14.77 -19.34
C ASP A 79 3.85 13.90 -19.58
N ARG A 80 4.96 14.50 -19.98
CA ARG A 80 6.26 13.84 -20.10
C ARG A 80 6.73 13.31 -18.75
N PHE A 81 6.66 14.12 -17.69
CA PHE A 81 7.02 13.69 -16.34
C PHE A 81 6.17 12.49 -15.88
N ILE A 82 4.84 12.60 -16.03
CA ILE A 82 3.89 11.52 -15.66
C ILE A 82 4.22 10.24 -16.43
N THR A 83 4.42 10.35 -17.74
CA THR A 83 4.70 9.20 -18.62
C THR A 83 6.01 8.52 -18.22
N CYS A 84 7.09 9.29 -18.05
CA CYS A 84 8.38 8.73 -17.65
C CYS A 84 8.33 8.12 -16.25
N PHE A 85 7.71 8.80 -15.29
CA PHE A 85 7.65 8.31 -13.91
C PHE A 85 6.80 7.04 -13.79
N LYS A 86 5.69 6.92 -14.54
CA LYS A 86 4.92 5.67 -14.68
C LYS A 86 5.79 4.51 -15.13
N GLN A 87 6.64 4.72 -16.14
CA GLN A 87 7.54 3.69 -16.62
C GLN A 87 8.61 3.35 -15.57
N ALA A 88 9.21 4.36 -14.94
CA ALA A 88 10.21 4.16 -13.88
C ALA A 88 9.69 3.29 -12.73
N LEU A 89 8.45 3.51 -12.26
CA LEU A 89 7.86 2.72 -11.18
C LEU A 89 7.71 1.22 -11.52
N LYS A 90 7.59 0.85 -12.80
CA LYS A 90 7.59 -0.57 -13.23
C LYS A 90 8.94 -1.22 -12.95
N PHE A 91 10.04 -0.47 -13.06
CA PHE A 91 11.40 -0.93 -12.78
C PHE A 91 11.75 -0.85 -11.29
N CYS A 92 11.11 0.02 -10.49
CA CYS A 92 11.26 0.00 -9.03
C CYS A 92 10.85 -1.35 -8.41
N LYS A 93 9.83 -2.00 -8.97
CA LYS A 93 9.44 -3.37 -8.59
C LYS A 93 10.53 -4.42 -8.85
N ARG A 94 11.53 -4.08 -9.67
CA ARG A 94 12.70 -4.92 -10.03
C ARG A 94 13.97 -4.50 -9.28
N GLY A 95 13.88 -3.56 -8.33
CA GLY A 95 14.99 -3.15 -7.47
C GLY A 95 15.66 -1.83 -7.84
N CYS A 96 15.21 -1.13 -8.89
CA CYS A 96 15.73 0.21 -9.22
C CYS A 96 15.17 1.29 -8.30
N GLU A 97 15.88 2.40 -8.16
CA GLU A 97 15.44 3.54 -7.38
C GLU A 97 14.86 4.65 -8.28
N ALA A 98 13.72 5.21 -7.89
CA ALA A 98 13.12 6.39 -8.54
C ALA A 98 13.40 7.68 -7.77
N THR A 99 14.51 7.73 -7.02
CA THR A 99 14.90 8.83 -6.14
C THR A 99 14.84 10.18 -6.85
N GLN A 100 15.39 10.29 -8.06
CA GLN A 100 15.40 11.53 -8.85
C GLN A 100 13.99 12.02 -9.19
N PHE A 101 13.07 11.12 -9.54
CA PHE A 101 11.67 11.47 -9.82
C PHE A 101 10.97 12.02 -8.57
N VAL A 102 11.16 11.36 -7.42
CA VAL A 102 10.51 11.78 -6.16
C VAL A 102 11.04 13.14 -5.71
N VAL A 103 12.36 13.36 -5.79
CA VAL A 103 12.97 14.65 -5.47
C VAL A 103 12.44 15.74 -6.40
N TYR A 104 12.43 15.50 -7.71
CA TYR A 104 11.95 16.47 -8.70
C TYR A 104 10.49 16.83 -8.46
N LEU A 105 9.63 15.83 -8.23
CA LEU A 105 8.22 16.01 -7.91
C LEU A 105 8.06 16.93 -6.70
N CYS A 106 8.76 16.62 -5.60
CA CYS A 106 8.61 17.34 -4.34
C CYS A 106 9.17 18.77 -4.38
N GLN A 107 10.27 19.00 -5.10
CA GLN A 107 10.96 20.28 -5.12
C GLN A 107 10.53 21.22 -6.25
N ASN A 108 10.04 20.69 -7.37
CA ASN A 108 9.75 21.50 -8.56
C ASN A 108 8.26 21.47 -8.92
N ILE A 109 7.60 20.32 -8.79
CA ILE A 109 6.19 20.16 -9.20
C ILE A 109 5.23 20.58 -8.09
N LEU A 110 5.42 20.11 -6.84
CA LEU A 110 4.51 20.44 -5.73
C LEU A 110 4.41 21.95 -5.43
N PRO A 111 5.50 22.75 -5.48
CA PRO A 111 5.39 24.19 -5.26
C PRO A 111 4.46 24.91 -6.25
N SER A 112 4.32 24.36 -7.45
CA SER A 112 3.49 24.89 -8.53
C SER A 112 2.21 24.07 -8.76
N PHE A 113 1.81 23.27 -7.77
CA PHE A 113 0.76 22.25 -7.93
C PHE A 113 -0.57 22.82 -8.41
N THR A 114 -0.97 24.00 -7.94
CA THR A 114 -2.25 24.64 -8.26
C THR A 114 -2.39 25.08 -9.71
N ALA A 115 -1.28 25.29 -10.41
CA ALA A 115 -1.26 25.71 -11.81
C ALA A 115 -1.28 24.53 -12.80
N ILE A 116 -1.19 23.29 -12.30
CA ILE A 116 -1.33 22.06 -13.11
C ILE A 116 -2.82 21.74 -13.33
N SER A 117 -3.15 21.16 -14.49
CA SER A 117 -4.50 20.65 -14.79
C SER A 117 -5.01 19.69 -13.71
N GLU A 118 -6.32 19.60 -13.51
CA GLU A 118 -6.90 18.71 -12.49
C GLU A 118 -6.52 17.23 -12.69
N ASP A 119 -6.57 16.75 -13.94
CA ASP A 119 -6.19 15.38 -14.28
C ASP A 119 -4.70 15.14 -14.03
N GLY A 120 -3.83 16.09 -14.42
CA GLY A 120 -2.40 16.01 -14.18
C GLY A 120 -2.05 16.01 -12.69
N ARG A 121 -2.69 16.88 -11.90
CA ARG A 121 -2.55 16.93 -10.43
C ARG A 121 -2.85 15.59 -9.80
N GLN A 122 -3.98 14.99 -10.15
CA GLN A 122 -4.41 13.73 -9.57
C GLN A 122 -3.42 12.60 -9.91
N GLU A 123 -2.89 12.57 -11.14
CA GLU A 123 -1.97 11.53 -11.58
C GLU A 123 -0.58 11.67 -10.95
N VAL A 124 -0.05 12.90 -10.84
CA VAL A 124 1.21 13.18 -10.12
C VAL A 124 1.12 12.69 -8.68
N LEU A 125 -0.01 12.93 -8.00
CA LEU A 125 -0.20 12.48 -6.63
C LEU A 125 -0.34 10.96 -6.50
N ARG A 126 -0.96 10.28 -7.48
CA ARG A 126 -0.97 8.80 -7.51
C ARG A 126 0.43 8.24 -7.62
N LEU A 127 1.26 8.82 -8.50
CA LEU A 127 2.65 8.40 -8.68
C LEU A 127 3.48 8.63 -7.42
N LEU A 128 3.29 9.76 -6.73
CA LEU A 128 3.92 10.02 -5.43
C LEU A 128 3.51 8.98 -4.37
N ALA A 129 2.21 8.68 -4.29
CA ALA A 129 1.71 7.67 -3.37
C ALA A 129 2.31 6.29 -3.67
N GLU A 130 2.38 5.90 -4.94
CA GLU A 130 3.00 4.64 -5.34
C GLU A 130 4.51 4.60 -5.08
N SER A 131 5.23 5.68 -5.38
CA SER A 131 6.66 5.77 -5.18
C SER A 131 7.05 5.67 -3.69
N SER A 132 6.19 6.15 -2.80
CA SER A 132 6.43 6.11 -1.35
C SER A 132 6.51 4.68 -0.77
N MET A 133 5.96 3.69 -1.49
CA MET A 133 6.02 2.27 -1.10
C MET A 133 7.39 1.62 -1.36
N PHE A 134 8.24 2.25 -2.17
CA PHE A 134 9.57 1.75 -2.48
C PHE A 134 10.62 2.28 -1.49
N HIS A 135 11.83 1.72 -1.58
CA HIS A 135 12.96 2.27 -0.84
C HIS A 135 13.32 3.65 -1.39
N LEU A 136 13.63 4.58 -0.48
CA LEU A 136 14.17 5.91 -0.77
C LEU A 136 15.26 6.17 0.27
N PRO A 137 16.37 6.83 -0.10
CA PRO A 137 17.40 7.23 0.85
C PRO A 137 16.86 8.20 1.92
N ASP A 138 17.43 8.15 3.13
CA ASP A 138 16.97 8.97 4.26
C ASP A 138 17.04 10.48 3.96
N ASP A 139 18.11 10.94 3.30
CA ASP A 139 18.25 12.34 2.88
C ASP A 139 17.15 12.77 1.89
N THR A 140 16.75 11.86 1.00
CA THR A 140 15.65 12.09 0.08
C THR A 140 14.33 12.22 0.84
N ILE A 141 14.08 11.34 1.80
CA ILE A 141 12.87 11.37 2.64
C ILE A 141 12.78 12.70 3.40
N ASN A 142 13.88 13.11 4.04
CA ASN A 142 13.93 14.35 4.80
C ASN A 142 13.72 15.60 3.92
N THR A 143 14.19 15.55 2.67
CA THR A 143 13.99 16.62 1.69
C THR A 143 12.54 16.66 1.17
N CYS A 144 11.91 15.51 0.99
CA CYS A 144 10.58 15.39 0.39
C CYS A 144 9.43 15.54 1.39
N LEU A 145 9.64 15.23 2.68
CA LEU A 145 8.60 15.32 3.71
C LEU A 145 8.00 16.72 3.89
N PRO A 146 8.79 17.82 4.00
CA PRO A 146 8.25 19.16 4.16
C PRO A 146 7.27 19.61 3.06
N PRO A 147 7.57 19.52 1.74
CA PRO A 147 6.64 19.96 0.70
C PRO A 147 5.38 19.10 0.64
N ILE A 148 5.49 17.77 0.85
CA ILE A 148 4.32 16.88 0.91
C ILE A 148 3.42 17.27 2.08
N PHE A 149 4.00 17.52 3.26
CA PHE A 149 3.25 17.91 4.44
C PHE A 149 2.59 19.29 4.26
N SER A 150 3.31 20.27 3.70
CA SER A 150 2.77 21.60 3.41
C SER A 150 1.53 21.50 2.52
N LEU A 151 1.63 20.78 1.40
CA LEU A 151 0.50 20.58 0.49
C LEU A 151 -0.65 19.82 1.17
N LEU A 152 -0.36 18.82 2.00
CA LEU A 152 -1.39 18.12 2.76
C LEU A 152 -2.17 19.06 3.69
N LEU A 153 -1.51 20.04 4.33
CA LEU A 153 -2.19 21.00 5.20
C LEU A 153 -3.12 21.96 4.44
N GLU A 154 -2.86 22.22 3.15
CA GLU A 154 -3.76 23.00 2.29
C GLU A 154 -5.07 22.25 2.03
N TYR A 155 -5.01 20.93 1.87
CA TYR A 155 -6.18 20.07 1.64
C TYR A 155 -6.85 19.56 2.92
N VAL A 156 -6.21 19.74 4.08
CA VAL A 156 -6.75 19.44 5.41
C VAL A 156 -6.79 20.74 6.23
N PRO A 157 -7.75 21.63 5.95
CA PRO A 157 -7.83 22.94 6.59
C PRO A 157 -8.19 22.83 8.08
N LEU A 158 -7.93 23.91 8.80
CA LEU A 158 -8.46 24.07 10.16
C LEU A 158 -9.99 24.14 10.15
N PRO A 159 -10.65 23.69 11.23
CA PRO A 159 -12.08 23.92 11.39
C PRO A 159 -12.38 25.43 11.31
N PRO A 160 -13.40 25.85 10.53
CA PRO A 160 -13.75 27.25 10.39
C PRO A 160 -14.20 27.84 11.74
N PRO A 161 -13.97 29.14 12.00
CA PRO A 161 -14.34 29.80 13.25
C PRO A 161 -15.85 29.92 13.44
N GLU A 162 -16.61 29.96 12.34
CA GLU A 162 -18.07 30.01 12.32
C GLU A 162 -18.64 28.79 11.57
N GLU A 163 -19.87 28.40 11.91
CA GLU A 163 -20.62 27.37 11.19
C GLU A 163 -21.11 27.92 9.82
N GLY A 164 -20.17 28.12 8.90
CA GLY A 164 -20.45 28.48 7.51
C GLY A 164 -20.57 27.27 6.58
N GLU A 165 -20.70 27.52 5.28
CA GLU A 165 -20.65 26.46 4.26
C GLU A 165 -19.37 25.63 4.42
N ALA A 166 -19.55 24.32 4.58
CA ALA A 166 -18.43 23.41 4.72
C ALA A 166 -17.63 23.41 3.41
N PRO A 167 -16.29 23.55 3.46
CA PRO A 167 -15.48 23.50 2.26
C PRO A 167 -15.68 22.16 1.54
N SER A 168 -15.73 22.22 0.21
CA SER A 168 -15.62 21.04 -0.64
C SER A 168 -14.27 20.36 -0.37
N PHE A 169 -14.29 19.08 0.00
CA PHE A 169 -13.09 18.31 0.28
C PHE A 169 -12.71 17.43 -0.91
N GLN A 170 -11.43 17.51 -1.31
CA GLN A 170 -10.86 16.65 -2.34
C GLN A 170 -10.32 15.36 -1.72
N TYR A 171 -11.21 14.40 -1.45
CA TYR A 171 -10.83 13.16 -0.75
C TYR A 171 -9.78 12.33 -1.50
N SER A 172 -9.81 12.28 -2.84
CA SER A 172 -8.81 11.57 -3.64
C SER A 172 -7.41 12.16 -3.48
N THR A 173 -7.31 13.50 -3.51
CA THR A 173 -6.07 14.26 -3.25
C THR A 173 -5.53 13.96 -1.85
N VAL A 174 -6.40 14.02 -0.83
CA VAL A 174 -6.00 13.75 0.55
C VAL A 174 -5.58 12.29 0.75
N GLU A 175 -6.24 11.31 0.11
CA GLU A 175 -5.80 9.92 0.18
C GLU A 175 -4.35 9.76 -0.31
N CYS A 176 -4.02 10.34 -1.46
CA CYS A 176 -2.68 10.25 -2.05
C CYS A 176 -1.63 10.89 -1.14
N LEU A 177 -1.87 12.14 -0.71
CA LEU A 177 -0.94 12.90 0.12
C LEU A 177 -0.78 12.27 1.51
N LEU A 178 -1.87 11.87 2.14
CA LEU A 178 -1.84 11.25 3.47
C LEU A 178 -1.17 9.88 3.43
N PHE A 179 -1.38 9.10 2.37
CA PHE A 179 -0.69 7.83 2.19
C PHE A 179 0.81 8.03 2.00
N ALA A 180 1.22 8.90 1.07
CA ALA A 180 2.63 9.20 0.84
C ALA A 180 3.31 9.72 2.11
N PHE A 181 2.68 10.69 2.79
CA PHE A 181 3.19 11.23 4.05
C PHE A 181 3.32 10.15 5.13
N HIS A 182 2.31 9.29 5.30
CA HIS A 182 2.34 8.19 6.28
C HIS A 182 3.50 7.21 6.02
N GLN A 183 3.71 6.80 4.77
CA GLN A 183 4.81 5.89 4.40
C GLN A 183 6.20 6.51 4.65
N LEU A 184 6.37 7.79 4.36
CA LEU A 184 7.65 8.48 4.49
C LEU A 184 7.94 8.91 5.94
N ALA A 185 6.94 9.43 6.65
CA ALA A 185 7.09 9.88 8.04
C ALA A 185 7.35 8.72 9.00
N GLN A 186 6.93 7.49 8.66
CA GLN A 186 7.33 6.29 9.39
C GLN A 186 8.86 6.10 9.44
N LYS A 187 9.55 6.47 8.36
CA LYS A 187 11.01 6.33 8.22
C LYS A 187 11.76 7.51 8.85
N SER A 188 11.09 8.65 9.06
CA SER A 188 11.63 9.84 9.73
C SER A 188 10.67 10.34 10.81
N PRO A 189 10.50 9.60 11.94
CA PRO A 189 9.50 9.92 12.95
C PRO A 189 9.72 11.29 13.61
N GLY A 190 10.99 11.74 13.72
CA GLY A 190 11.36 13.04 14.29
C GLY A 190 10.67 14.23 13.63
N PHE A 191 10.28 14.10 12.36
CA PHE A 191 9.51 15.12 11.64
C PHE A 191 8.23 15.57 12.37
N LEU A 192 7.59 14.67 13.11
CA LEU A 192 6.43 14.96 13.95
C LEU A 192 6.71 14.85 15.46
N THR A 193 7.61 13.97 15.87
CA THR A 193 7.78 13.62 17.29
C THR A 193 8.85 14.42 18.01
N ASP A 194 9.75 15.10 17.29
CA ASP A 194 10.77 15.94 17.94
C ASP A 194 10.10 17.08 18.72
N GLU A 195 10.71 17.45 19.85
CA GLU A 195 10.16 18.47 20.75
C GLU A 195 9.94 19.82 20.03
N ALA A 196 10.87 20.17 19.14
CA ALA A 196 10.79 21.34 18.27
C ALA A 196 9.57 21.32 17.31
N ASN A 197 9.02 20.15 17.02
CA ASN A 197 7.87 19.94 16.13
C ASN A 197 6.56 19.69 16.91
N SER A 198 6.54 19.87 18.22
CA SER A 198 5.37 19.60 19.06
C SER A 198 4.13 20.42 18.66
N GLU A 199 4.32 21.68 18.25
CA GLU A 199 3.23 22.52 17.71
C GLU A 199 2.72 22.02 16.36
N ARG A 200 3.63 21.56 15.48
CA ARG A 200 3.29 20.97 14.19
C ARG A 200 2.36 19.76 14.36
N LEU A 201 2.68 18.85 15.28
CA LEU A 201 1.85 17.67 15.54
C LEU A 201 0.49 18.06 16.15
N LYS A 202 0.45 19.05 17.04
CA LYS A 202 -0.81 19.55 17.63
C LYS A 202 -1.72 20.16 16.57
N ASP A 203 -1.18 21.03 15.71
CA ASP A 203 -1.93 21.64 14.60
C ASP A 203 -2.44 20.57 13.62
N PHE A 204 -1.58 19.62 13.25
CA PHE A 204 -1.95 18.53 12.36
C PHE A 204 -3.07 17.66 12.93
N LYS A 205 -3.00 17.28 14.22
CA LYS A 205 -4.06 16.53 14.90
C LYS A 205 -5.40 17.30 14.90
N LYS A 206 -5.37 18.62 15.10
CA LYS A 206 -6.59 19.46 15.07
C LYS A 206 -7.24 19.46 13.68
N ARG A 207 -6.45 19.62 12.63
CA ARG A 207 -6.89 19.55 11.22
C ARG A 207 -7.45 18.19 10.87
N LEU A 208 -6.72 17.12 11.20
CA LEU A 208 -7.17 15.74 10.99
C LEU A 208 -8.45 15.41 11.74
N GLN A 209 -8.63 15.93 12.96
CA GLN A 209 -9.85 15.70 13.73
C GLN A 209 -11.08 16.30 13.03
N TYR A 210 -10.95 17.52 12.52
CA TYR A 210 -12.01 18.17 11.75
C TYR A 210 -12.31 17.40 10.45
N PHE A 211 -11.26 17.10 9.67
CA PHE A 211 -11.37 16.39 8.41
C PHE A 211 -11.97 14.99 8.58
N ALA A 212 -11.56 14.24 9.61
CA ALA A 212 -12.07 12.89 9.90
C ALA A 212 -13.58 12.87 10.15
N ARG A 213 -14.12 13.87 10.88
CA ARG A 213 -15.56 13.99 11.12
C ARG A 213 -16.33 14.18 9.80
N LYS A 214 -15.80 15.05 8.91
CA LYS A 214 -16.41 15.30 7.59
C LYS A 214 -16.29 14.07 6.67
N CYS A 215 -15.13 13.40 6.67
CA CYS A 215 -14.90 12.16 5.95
C CYS A 215 -15.85 11.04 6.41
N GLN A 216 -16.09 10.91 7.72
CA GLN A 216 -17.02 9.92 8.27
C GLN A 216 -18.47 10.20 7.84
N ALA A 217 -18.92 11.45 7.90
CA ALA A 217 -20.27 11.83 7.44
C ALA A 217 -20.46 11.54 5.94
N TYR A 218 -19.47 11.88 5.12
CA TYR A 218 -19.47 11.59 3.68
C TYR A 218 -19.49 10.07 3.42
N HIS A 219 -18.67 9.29 4.14
CA HIS A 219 -18.66 7.83 4.05
C HIS A 219 -20.03 7.21 4.37
N SER A 220 -20.69 7.65 5.45
CA SER A 220 -22.03 7.18 5.82
C SER A 220 -23.07 7.54 4.76
N SER A 221 -23.00 8.74 4.18
CA SER A 221 -23.87 9.17 3.08
C SER A 221 -23.69 8.28 1.83
N LEU A 222 -22.44 8.00 1.45
CA LEU A 222 -22.14 7.10 0.33
C LEU A 222 -22.69 5.69 0.56
N GLN A 223 -22.51 5.13 1.76
CA GLN A 223 -23.03 3.79 2.09
C GLN A 223 -24.56 3.75 2.07
N ALA A 224 -25.24 4.79 2.56
CA ALA A 224 -26.69 4.89 2.51
C ALA A 224 -27.18 4.93 1.06
N ALA A 225 -26.56 5.75 0.22
CA ALA A 225 -26.89 5.86 -1.20
C ALA A 225 -26.72 4.54 -1.97
N VAL A 226 -25.69 3.74 -1.65
CA VAL A 226 -25.48 2.42 -2.26
C VAL A 226 -26.56 1.42 -1.81
N LYS A 227 -26.98 1.46 -0.54
CA LYS A 227 -28.03 0.56 0.00
C LYS A 227 -29.43 0.91 -0.49
N SER A 228 -29.73 2.20 -0.69
CA SER A 228 -31.02 2.67 -1.20
C SER A 228 -31.18 2.51 -2.71
N SER A 229 -30.08 2.23 -3.41
CA SER A 229 -30.06 1.98 -4.85
C SER A 229 -30.54 0.56 -5.17
N GLY A 230 -31.83 0.31 -4.96
CA GLY A 230 -32.52 -0.80 -5.59
C GLY A 230 -32.98 -0.35 -6.98
N ILE A 231 -32.37 -0.92 -8.02
CA ILE A 231 -32.75 -0.78 -9.45
C ILE A 231 -32.17 0.48 -10.14
N GLU A 232 -31.34 0.23 -11.16
CA GLU A 232 -30.79 1.15 -12.17
C GLU A 232 -29.90 2.30 -11.70
N VAL A 233 -28.82 1.98 -10.98
CA VAL A 233 -27.64 2.86 -10.99
C VAL A 233 -26.86 2.53 -12.26
N ASN A 234 -26.62 3.53 -13.13
CA ASN A 234 -25.67 3.41 -14.23
C ASN A 234 -24.36 2.81 -13.67
N ASP A 235 -23.86 1.73 -14.27
CA ASP A 235 -22.70 0.96 -13.81
C ASP A 235 -21.49 1.86 -13.45
N GLU A 236 -21.33 2.96 -14.17
CA GLU A 236 -20.31 3.99 -13.91
C GLU A 236 -20.51 4.73 -12.57
N GLN A 237 -21.73 5.16 -12.24
CA GLN A 237 -22.01 5.82 -10.97
C GLN A 237 -21.83 4.87 -9.78
N ALA A 238 -22.15 3.59 -9.96
CA ALA A 238 -21.91 2.56 -8.95
C ALA A 238 -20.40 2.35 -8.72
N LYS A 239 -19.60 2.34 -9.79
CA LYS A 239 -18.13 2.27 -9.71
C LYS A 239 -17.55 3.48 -8.99
N LEU A 240 -17.94 4.70 -9.36
CA LEU A 240 -17.47 5.93 -8.72
C LEU A 240 -17.80 5.96 -7.21
N ARG A 241 -19.02 5.58 -6.83
CA ARG A 241 -19.40 5.46 -5.40
C ARG A 241 -18.57 4.42 -4.67
N THR A 242 -18.30 3.28 -5.30
CA THR A 242 -17.46 2.23 -4.71
C THR A 242 -16.02 2.71 -4.48
N VAL A 243 -15.45 3.44 -5.44
CA VAL A 243 -14.12 4.05 -5.30
C VAL A 243 -14.13 5.08 -4.16
N ALA A 244 -15.13 5.96 -4.09
CA ALA A 244 -15.24 6.95 -3.00
C ALA A 244 -15.36 6.30 -1.61
N ILE A 245 -16.06 5.17 -1.49
CA ILE A 245 -16.13 4.38 -0.24
C ILE A 245 -14.74 3.85 0.14
N LYS A 246 -13.95 3.36 -0.82
CA LYS A 246 -12.56 2.90 -0.59
C LYS A 246 -11.66 4.04 -0.13
N ILE A 247 -11.70 5.19 -0.83
CA ILE A 247 -10.94 6.40 -0.50
C ILE A 247 -11.19 6.82 0.95
N THR A 248 -12.46 6.99 1.32
CA THR A 248 -12.84 7.44 2.67
C THR A 248 -12.49 6.43 3.77
N ALA A 249 -12.55 5.13 3.48
CA ALA A 249 -12.11 4.08 4.40
C ALA A 249 -10.58 4.07 4.59
N ASN A 250 -9.82 4.27 3.52
CA ASN A 250 -8.35 4.37 3.55
C ASN A 250 -7.91 5.57 4.39
N ILE A 251 -8.48 6.74 4.12
CA ILE A 251 -8.25 7.96 4.90
C ILE A 251 -8.53 7.69 6.39
N SER A 252 -9.70 7.15 6.73
CA SER A 252 -10.06 6.88 8.14
C SER A 252 -9.06 5.97 8.84
N SER A 253 -8.52 4.98 8.11
CA SER A 253 -7.52 4.04 8.64
C SER A 253 -6.17 4.72 8.88
N LEU A 254 -5.71 5.56 7.95
CA LEU A 254 -4.45 6.32 8.05
C LEU A 254 -4.53 7.41 9.13
N VAL A 255 -5.66 8.12 9.22
CA VAL A 255 -5.85 9.19 10.20
C VAL A 255 -5.77 8.66 11.63
N ARG A 256 -6.35 7.49 11.90
CA ARG A 256 -6.33 6.87 13.24
C ARG A 256 -4.92 6.70 13.79
N ASP A 257 -3.97 6.37 12.93
CA ASP A 257 -2.57 6.15 13.29
C ASP A 257 -1.91 7.41 13.90
N PHE A 258 -2.25 8.59 13.39
CA PHE A 258 -1.70 9.86 13.90
C PHE A 258 -2.24 10.25 15.29
N PHE A 259 -3.35 9.65 15.77
CA PHE A 259 -3.92 9.95 17.09
C PHE A 259 -3.29 9.15 18.23
N HIS A 260 -2.41 8.19 17.94
CA HIS A 260 -1.59 7.56 18.96
C HIS A 260 -0.56 8.55 19.54
N ASN A 261 0.00 8.20 20.71
CA ASN A 261 1.05 8.97 21.36
C ASN A 261 2.22 8.06 21.76
N PRO A 262 3.34 8.03 21.00
CA PRO A 262 3.58 8.76 19.74
C PRO A 262 2.70 8.25 18.58
N PRO A 263 2.60 8.99 17.45
CA PRO A 263 1.92 8.51 16.24
C PRO A 263 2.36 7.10 15.83
N SER A 264 1.40 6.24 15.47
CA SER A 264 1.69 4.91 14.92
C SER A 264 1.76 4.97 13.39
N TYR A 265 2.33 3.93 12.77
CA TYR A 265 2.38 3.75 11.32
C TYR A 265 2.08 2.30 10.94
N GLN A 266 0.98 1.77 11.49
CA GLN A 266 0.63 0.35 11.40
C GLN A 266 -0.46 0.07 10.35
N ALA A 267 -1.21 1.10 9.94
CA ALA A 267 -2.24 0.98 8.92
C ALA A 267 -1.64 0.52 7.59
N LYS A 268 -2.12 -0.64 7.09
CA LYS A 268 -1.78 -1.18 5.78
C LYS A 268 -2.99 -1.06 4.86
N VAL A 269 -3.07 0.04 4.13
CA VAL A 269 -4.15 0.30 3.17
C VAL A 269 -3.72 -0.07 1.76
N LYS A 270 -4.69 -0.42 0.91
CA LYS A 270 -4.47 -0.55 -0.53
C LYS A 270 -5.06 0.68 -1.20
N LEU A 271 -4.24 1.38 -1.99
CA LEU A 271 -4.64 2.57 -2.75
C LEU A 271 -5.92 2.30 -3.55
N SER A 272 -6.82 3.28 -3.61
CA SER A 272 -8.16 3.12 -4.19
C SER A 272 -8.19 2.74 -5.68
N TRP A 273 -7.12 3.06 -6.42
CA TRP A 273 -6.92 2.69 -7.84
C TRP A 273 -6.08 1.42 -8.04
N GLY A 274 -5.64 0.76 -6.95
CA GLY A 274 -4.87 -0.47 -7.03
C GLY A 274 -5.72 -1.66 -7.51
N PRO A 275 -5.10 -2.71 -8.08
CA PRO A 275 -5.82 -3.87 -8.60
C PRO A 275 -6.65 -4.53 -7.49
N GLU A 276 -7.96 -4.56 -7.70
CA GLU A 276 -8.87 -5.32 -6.86
C GLU A 276 -8.55 -6.79 -7.09
N LYS A 277 -8.05 -7.48 -6.05
CA LYS A 277 -8.14 -8.94 -6.07
C LYS A 277 -9.64 -9.22 -6.04
N THR A 278 -10.22 -9.49 -7.20
CA THR A 278 -11.52 -10.12 -7.29
C THR A 278 -11.39 -11.42 -6.50
N VAL A 279 -11.80 -11.40 -5.23
CA VAL A 279 -12.18 -12.60 -4.54
C VAL A 279 -13.50 -12.98 -5.21
N VAL A 280 -13.38 -13.56 -6.41
CA VAL A 280 -14.40 -14.47 -6.88
C VAL A 280 -14.38 -15.56 -5.83
N GLN A 281 -15.27 -15.45 -4.84
CA GLN A 281 -15.74 -16.62 -4.15
C GLN A 281 -16.30 -17.51 -5.25
N ARG A 282 -15.44 -18.39 -5.78
CA ARG A 282 -15.89 -19.59 -6.48
C ARG A 282 -16.69 -20.35 -5.43
N LYS A 283 -17.98 -20.02 -5.30
CA LYS A 283 -18.97 -21.01 -4.88
C LYS A 283 -18.75 -22.16 -5.85
N ARG A 284 -18.10 -23.22 -5.35
CA ARG A 284 -18.03 -24.50 -6.06
C ARG A 284 -19.47 -24.82 -6.50
N PRO A 285 -19.74 -25.03 -7.80
CA PRO A 285 -20.99 -25.66 -8.17
C PRO A 285 -20.93 -27.08 -7.62
N SER A 286 -21.69 -27.33 -6.55
CA SER A 286 -22.00 -28.68 -6.11
C SER A 286 -22.93 -29.28 -7.17
N LEU A 287 -22.39 -30.18 -8.01
CA LEU A 287 -23.22 -31.10 -8.78
C LEU A 287 -23.95 -31.99 -7.79
N ALA A 288 -25.25 -31.76 -7.66
CA ALA A 288 -26.17 -32.72 -7.10
C ALA A 288 -26.47 -33.76 -8.18
N THR A 289 -26.05 -35.00 -7.96
CA THR A 289 -26.68 -36.17 -8.58
C THR A 289 -27.39 -36.90 -7.45
N ALA A 290 -28.71 -36.97 -7.53
CA ALA A 290 -29.51 -37.83 -6.67
C ALA A 290 -29.38 -39.27 -7.17
N GLU A 291 -29.13 -40.22 -6.26
CA GLU A 291 -29.90 -41.47 -6.11
C GLU A 291 -29.31 -42.41 -5.01
N THR A 292 -30.16 -42.67 -3.99
CA THR A 292 -30.39 -43.93 -3.22
C THR A 292 -29.27 -44.70 -2.48
N THR A 293 -29.23 -44.53 -1.13
CA THR A 293 -29.12 -45.50 0.02
C THR A 293 -28.13 -46.71 0.03
N PRO A 294 -27.75 -47.34 1.19
CA PRO A 294 -27.93 -46.98 2.62
C PRO A 294 -26.67 -47.11 3.54
N SER A 295 -26.67 -46.30 4.61
CA SER A 295 -26.31 -46.58 6.02
C SER A 295 -25.24 -47.62 6.41
N LYS A 296 -24.14 -47.16 7.04
CA LYS A 296 -23.43 -47.89 8.12
C LYS A 296 -22.95 -46.93 9.21
N ARG A 297 -23.71 -46.85 10.31
CA ARG A 297 -23.30 -46.26 11.60
C ARG A 297 -22.41 -47.27 12.34
N LYS A 298 -21.32 -46.81 12.97
CA LYS A 298 -20.59 -47.58 13.99
C LYS A 298 -21.28 -47.37 15.35
N PRO A 299 -21.47 -48.41 16.19
CA PRO A 299 -22.26 -48.30 17.41
C PRO A 299 -21.41 -47.84 18.61
N SER A 300 -21.96 -46.89 19.37
CA SER A 300 -21.57 -46.61 20.76
C SER A 300 -22.31 -47.56 21.72
N PRO A 301 -21.73 -47.94 22.87
CA PRO A 301 -22.34 -48.90 23.79
C PRO A 301 -23.55 -48.31 24.52
N ILE A 302 -24.60 -49.11 24.65
CA ILE A 302 -25.84 -48.83 25.37
C ILE A 302 -25.60 -48.93 26.88
N ARG A 303 -26.02 -47.92 27.65
CA ARG A 303 -26.32 -48.02 29.08
C ARG A 303 -27.75 -47.53 29.29
N PHE A 304 -28.56 -48.38 29.91
CA PHE A 304 -30.01 -48.24 30.12
C PHE A 304 -30.33 -47.51 31.43
N GLU A 305 -31.41 -46.71 31.38
CA GLU A 305 -32.44 -46.34 32.38
C GLU A 305 -31.98 -45.80 33.78
N ASP A 306 -32.67 -44.87 34.45
CA ASP A 306 -34.06 -44.45 34.35
C ASP A 306 -34.31 -43.05 34.96
N SER A 307 -35.50 -42.55 34.66
CA SER A 307 -36.24 -41.36 35.12
C SER A 307 -36.04 -40.86 36.58
N GLU A 308 -36.00 -39.53 36.78
CA GLU A 308 -36.97 -38.75 37.59
C GLU A 308 -36.43 -37.40 38.15
N THR A 309 -37.24 -36.35 37.92
CA THR A 309 -37.49 -35.16 38.79
C THR A 309 -36.42 -34.08 39.05
N GLY A 310 -36.89 -32.82 39.06
CA GLY A 310 -36.52 -31.89 40.14
C GLY A 310 -35.71 -30.63 39.78
N ALA A 311 -36.43 -29.55 39.50
CA ALA A 311 -36.24 -28.17 40.01
C ALA A 311 -34.84 -27.56 40.30
N ALA A 312 -34.56 -26.47 39.60
CA ALA A 312 -34.26 -25.10 40.08
C ALA A 312 -33.10 -24.77 41.06
N SER A 313 -32.64 -23.51 40.90
CA SER A 313 -31.77 -22.66 41.74
C SER A 313 -30.25 -22.83 41.50
N ASN A 314 -29.54 -21.84 40.95
CA ASN A 314 -29.19 -20.48 41.43
C ASN A 314 -28.18 -20.52 42.59
N GLY A 315 -26.97 -19.98 42.41
CA GLY A 315 -26.06 -19.77 43.55
C GLY A 315 -24.58 -19.61 43.22
N LYS A 316 -24.10 -18.38 43.36
CA LYS A 316 -22.72 -17.89 43.24
C LYS A 316 -21.73 -18.47 44.28
N ASN A 317 -20.44 -18.22 43.97
CA ASN A 317 -19.23 -18.18 44.82
C ASN A 317 -18.58 -19.55 45.09
N LYS A 318 -17.26 -19.73 45.09
CA LYS A 318 -16.19 -18.85 45.60
C LYS A 318 -14.80 -19.39 45.15
N ARG A 319 -13.82 -18.49 45.05
CA ARG A 319 -12.38 -18.78 44.88
C ARG A 319 -11.78 -19.53 46.09
N ALA A 320 -10.86 -20.46 45.83
CA ALA A 320 -9.71 -20.87 46.65
C ALA A 320 -8.75 -21.62 45.68
N ASP A 321 -7.65 -21.01 45.25
CA ASP A 321 -6.31 -20.97 45.87
C ASP A 321 -5.47 -22.25 45.68
N GLN A 322 -4.27 -22.03 45.11
CA GLN A 322 -3.03 -22.82 45.13
C GLN A 322 -3.05 -24.37 45.03
N SER A 323 -2.46 -24.90 43.96
CA SER A 323 -1.07 -25.40 44.01
C SER A 323 -0.62 -26.03 42.68
N LEU A 324 0.56 -25.62 42.22
CA LEU A 324 1.36 -26.24 41.16
C LEU A 324 1.75 -27.67 41.58
N TYR A 325 1.50 -28.65 40.71
CA TYR A 325 2.02 -30.01 40.87
C TYR A 325 3.24 -30.22 39.96
N GLN A 326 4.38 -30.55 40.56
CA GLN A 326 5.57 -31.08 39.87
C GLN A 326 5.67 -32.59 40.12
N PRO A 327 5.85 -33.41 39.07
CA PRO A 327 6.03 -34.84 39.25
C PRO A 327 7.48 -35.21 39.65
N PRO A 328 7.67 -36.41 40.26
CA PRO A 328 8.84 -36.74 41.09
C PRO A 328 10.07 -37.15 40.27
N ARG A 329 11.26 -36.84 40.80
CA ARG A 329 12.55 -37.39 40.36
C ARG A 329 12.93 -38.58 41.25
N ASP A 330 13.27 -39.71 40.65
CA ASP A 330 14.40 -40.52 41.15
C ASP A 330 15.03 -41.43 40.07
N ARG A 331 16.36 -41.28 39.99
CA ARG A 331 17.45 -42.25 39.70
C ARG A 331 17.22 -43.39 38.71
N PHE A 332 17.99 -43.40 37.62
CA PHE A 332 18.99 -44.46 37.34
C PHE A 332 20.12 -43.91 36.43
N SER A 333 21.32 -44.39 36.71
CA SER A 333 22.64 -43.93 36.24
C SER A 333 23.12 -44.57 34.94
N SER A 334 24.15 -43.95 34.35
CA SER A 334 25.28 -44.48 33.52
C SER A 334 25.42 -43.68 32.21
N SER A 335 26.58 -43.34 31.66
CA SER A 335 28.01 -43.43 31.98
C SER A 335 28.75 -42.66 30.86
N LEU A 336 30.03 -42.30 31.07
CA LEU A 336 31.01 -41.75 30.11
C LEU A 336 30.86 -40.24 29.85
N GLY A 337 31.89 -39.41 29.90
CA GLY A 337 33.33 -39.61 30.02
C GLY A 337 33.99 -38.29 29.61
N ASN A 338 34.82 -37.76 30.51
CA ASN A 338 35.51 -36.48 30.51
C ASN A 338 36.51 -36.28 29.34
N ASN A 339 36.73 -35.04 28.87
CA ASN A 339 38.07 -34.44 28.70
C ASN A 339 38.08 -33.01 28.12
N GLY A 340 38.71 -32.09 28.85
CA GLY A 340 39.24 -30.81 28.37
C GLY A 340 39.68 -29.90 29.53
N PRO A 341 40.99 -29.62 29.75
CA PRO A 341 41.46 -28.83 30.89
C PRO A 341 41.53 -27.32 30.58
N PRO A 342 41.50 -26.43 31.60
CA PRO A 342 41.81 -25.02 31.42
C PRO A 342 43.30 -24.73 31.68
N PHE A 343 43.86 -23.85 30.85
CA PHE A 343 45.21 -23.29 30.99
C PHE A 343 45.21 -22.16 32.03
N THR A 344 46.26 -22.12 32.86
CA THR A 344 46.55 -21.09 33.87
C THR A 344 47.66 -20.15 33.39
N GLY A 345 47.70 -18.93 33.93
CA GLY A 345 48.95 -18.16 34.11
C GLY A 345 48.91 -16.70 33.64
N GLY A 346 48.79 -15.78 34.60
CA GLY A 346 48.89 -14.33 34.43
C GLY A 346 48.20 -13.58 35.56
#